data_AF-A0A2E7BUC9-F1
#
_entry.id   AF-A0A2E7BUC9-F1
#
_cell.length_a   1.000
_cell.length_b   1.000
_cell.length_c   1.000
_cell.angle_alpha   90.00
_cell.angle_beta   90.00
_cell.angle_gamma   90.00
#
_symmetry.space_group_name_H-M   'P 1'
#
loop_
_entity.id
_entity.type
_entity.pdbx_description
1 polymer ?
#
loop_
_entity_poly.entity_id
_entity_poly.type
_entity_poly.pdbx_seq_one_letter_code
_entity_poly.pdbx_strand_id
1 'polypeptide(L)'
;MVDRSLLHFNDVDAFADWMGERGWERAPTKSCYEVLRLVAPHGAPPIILYARYRAKEHVTVQGQAEAMVRRYLRQKKAAEGDQPC
;
A
#
# COMPACT_ATOMS: atom_id res chain seq x y z
N MET A 1 -19.35 1.24 -0.52
CA MET A 1 -18.74 2.46 -1.10
C MET A 1 -17.24 2.21 -1.15
N VAL A 2 -16.63 2.11 -2.33
CA VAL A 2 -15.21 1.77 -2.48
C VAL A 2 -14.48 3.10 -2.71
N ASP A 3 -13.69 3.52 -1.73
CA ASP A 3 -12.92 4.76 -1.80
C ASP A 3 -11.63 4.44 -2.56
N ARG A 4 -11.55 4.90 -3.82
CA ARG A 4 -10.67 4.35 -4.87
C ARG A 4 -9.27 4.95 -4.93
N SER A 5 -8.88 5.78 -3.96
CA SER A 5 -7.68 6.62 -4.05
C SER A 5 -6.98 6.78 -2.70
N LEU A 6 -6.46 5.69 -2.13
CA LEU A 6 -5.91 5.74 -0.78
C LEU A 6 -4.41 6.03 -0.70
N LEU A 7 -3.63 5.72 -1.74
CA LEU A 7 -2.17 5.90 -1.70
C LEU A 7 -1.69 6.61 -2.96
N HIS A 8 -0.87 7.63 -2.77
CA HIS A 8 -0.17 8.30 -3.86
C HIS A 8 0.93 7.41 -4.42
N PHE A 9 1.23 7.53 -5.71
CA PHE A 9 2.33 6.79 -6.34
C PHE A 9 3.67 7.02 -5.62
N ASN A 10 3.91 8.23 -5.13
CA ASN A 10 5.13 8.59 -4.41
C ASN A 10 5.25 7.90 -3.02
N ASP A 11 4.12 7.58 -2.39
CA ASP A 11 4.08 6.87 -1.11
C ASP A 11 4.09 5.34 -1.27
N VAL A 12 4.08 4.82 -2.51
CA VAL A 12 4.11 3.36 -2.76
C VAL A 12 5.41 2.75 -2.25
N ASP A 13 6.53 3.43 -2.44
CA ASP A 13 7.83 2.92 -2.00
C ASP A 13 7.97 2.96 -0.47
N ALA A 14 7.53 4.06 0.16
CA ALA A 14 7.44 4.17 1.63
C ALA A 14 6.51 3.12 2.25
N PHE A 15 5.39 2.83 1.59
CA PHE A 15 4.49 1.75 2.00
C PHE A 15 5.14 0.37 1.85
N ALA A 16 5.92 0.15 0.79
CA ALA A 16 6.64 -1.10 0.58
C ALA A 16 7.67 -1.34 1.69
N ASP A 17 8.40 -0.30 2.09
CA ASP A 17 9.38 -0.33 3.17
C ASP A 17 8.71 -0.65 4.53
N TRP A 18 7.63 0.06 4.87
CA TRP A 18 6.84 -0.20 6.08
C TRP A 18 6.24 -1.61 6.14
N MET A 19 5.90 -2.18 4.98
CA MET A 19 5.47 -3.58 4.88
C MET A 19 6.64 -4.54 5.03
N GLY A 20 7.82 -4.19 4.50
CA GLY A 20 9.10 -4.89 4.70
C GLY A 20 9.45 -5.06 6.18
N GLU A 21 9.31 -4.00 6.98
CA GLU A 21 9.53 -4.06 8.44
C GLU A 21 8.58 -5.04 9.16
N ARG A 22 7.41 -5.31 8.56
CA ARG A 22 6.40 -6.26 9.07
C ARG A 22 6.63 -7.69 8.57
N GLY A 23 7.72 -7.93 7.87
CA GLY A 23 8.09 -9.23 7.31
C GLY A 23 7.44 -9.55 5.96
N TRP A 24 6.89 -8.55 5.25
CA TRP A 24 6.39 -8.76 3.89
C TRP A 24 7.51 -8.59 2.87
N GLU A 25 7.58 -9.50 1.90
CA GLU A 25 8.63 -9.47 0.89
C GLU A 25 8.14 -8.87 -0.42
N ARG A 26 8.93 -7.97 -1.01
CA ARG A 26 8.65 -7.39 -2.33
C ARG A 26 8.94 -8.44 -3.40
N ALA A 27 7.90 -8.82 -4.14
CA ALA A 27 7.99 -9.77 -5.25
C ALA A 27 7.90 -9.04 -6.60
N PRO A 28 8.41 -9.65 -7.68
CA PRO A 28 8.28 -9.09 -9.02
C PRO A 28 6.81 -8.98 -9.44
N THR A 29 6.45 -7.85 -10.03
CA THR A 29 5.14 -7.61 -10.63
C THR A 29 5.01 -8.45 -11.91
N LYS A 30 3.83 -9.04 -12.16
CA LYS A 30 3.61 -9.93 -13.33
C LYS A 30 2.94 -9.23 -14.50
N SER A 31 2.36 -8.06 -14.29
CA SER A 31 1.49 -7.35 -15.23
C SER A 31 1.86 -5.88 -15.33
N CYS A 32 1.63 -5.28 -16.50
CA CYS A 32 1.92 -3.86 -16.79
C CYS A 32 1.16 -2.87 -15.88
N TYR A 33 0.13 -3.34 -15.18
CA TYR A 33 -0.68 -2.55 -14.26
C TYR A 33 -0.34 -2.80 -12.79
N GLU A 34 0.49 -3.80 -12.46
CA GLU A 34 0.92 -4.07 -11.09
C GLU A 34 2.12 -3.16 -10.78
N VAL A 35 1.97 -2.29 -9.77
CA VAL A 35 3.02 -1.35 -9.33
C VAL A 35 3.85 -1.97 -8.22
N LEU A 36 3.18 -2.70 -7.33
CA LEU A 36 3.82 -3.33 -6.19
C LEU A 36 3.13 -4.66 -5.91
N ARG A 37 3.94 -5.69 -5.66
CA ARG A 37 3.50 -6.99 -5.19
C ARG A 37 4.25 -7.31 -3.91
N LEU A 38 3.51 -7.56 -2.83
CA LEU A 38 4.03 -7.95 -1.53
C LEU A 38 3.52 -9.35 -1.22
N VAL A 39 4.44 -10.25 -0.88
CA VAL A 39 4.13 -11.62 -0.49
C VAL A 39 4.22 -11.71 1.03
N ALA A 40 3.22 -12.38 1.62
CA ALA A 40 3.19 -12.58 3.05
C ALA A 40 4.16 -13.70 3.47
N PRO A 41 4.81 -13.58 4.63
CA PRO A 41 5.76 -14.58 5.12
C PRO A 41 5.09 -15.89 5.58
N HIS A 42 3.77 -15.88 5.79
CA HIS A 42 3.01 -17.02 6.34
C HIS A 42 1.91 -17.57 5.42
N GLY A 43 2.07 -17.42 4.10
CA GLY A 43 1.10 -17.95 3.13
C GLY A 43 -0.24 -17.20 3.09
N ALA A 44 -0.32 -16.02 3.71
CA ALA A 44 -1.44 -15.11 3.50
C ALA A 44 -1.48 -14.61 2.04
N PRO A 45 -2.66 -14.24 1.53
CA PRO A 45 -2.80 -13.81 0.14
C PRO A 45 -1.89 -12.61 -0.15
N PRO A 46 -1.19 -12.62 -1.31
CA PRO A 46 -0.28 -11.54 -1.66
C PRO A 46 -1.06 -10.24 -1.85
N ILE A 47 -0.46 -9.15 -1.39
CA ILE A 47 -0.99 -7.80 -1.57
C ILE A 47 -0.47 -7.27 -2.90
N ILE A 48 -1.39 -6.88 -3.77
CA ILE A 48 -1.06 -6.35 -5.10
C ILE A 48 -1.66 -4.95 -5.21
N LEU A 49 -0.81 -3.97 -5.51
CA LEU A 49 -1.20 -2.59 -5.81
C LEU A 49 -1.24 -2.39 -7.32
N TYR A 50 -2.34 -1.82 -7.81
CA TYR A 50 -2.52 -1.59 -9.24
C TYR A 50 -2.43 -0.10 -9.59
N ALA A 51 -1.69 0.24 -10.64
CA ALA A 51 -1.68 1.57 -11.24
C ALA A 51 -2.95 1.76 -12.07
N ARG A 52 -3.59 2.91 -11.90
CA ARG A 52 -4.63 3.37 -12.83
C ARG A 52 -3.97 4.01 -14.04
N TYR A 53 -4.23 3.45 -15.22
CA TYR A 53 -3.77 4.02 -16.50
C TYR A 53 -4.19 5.49 -16.72
N ARG A 54 -5.34 5.92 -16.18
CA ARG A 54 -5.87 7.29 -16.34
C ARG A 54 -5.65 8.23 -15.15
N ALA A 55 -5.28 7.72 -13.99
CA ALA A 55 -5.04 8.52 -12.78
C ALA A 55 -3.64 8.20 -12.28
N LYS A 56 -2.64 8.89 -12.84
CA LYS A 56 -1.21 8.68 -12.53
C LYS A 56 -0.85 9.00 -11.08
N GLU A 57 -1.71 9.70 -10.37
CA GLU A 57 -1.44 10.20 -9.02
C GLU A 57 -1.77 9.16 -7.94
N HIS A 58 -2.75 8.28 -8.16
CA HIS A 58 -3.28 7.37 -7.13
C HIS A 58 -3.25 5.91 -7.57
N VAL A 59 -2.78 5.03 -6.69
CA VAL A 59 -2.88 3.58 -6.89
C VAL A 59 -4.24 3.07 -6.43
N THR A 60 -4.80 2.13 -7.19
CA THR A 60 -6.01 1.41 -6.78
C THR A 60 -5.59 0.24 -5.90
N VAL A 61 -6.11 0.26 -4.67
CA VAL A 61 -5.98 -0.85 -3.71
C VAL A 61 -7.28 -1.63 -3.69
N GLN A 62 -7.20 -2.95 -3.52
CA GLN A 62 -8.38 -3.81 -3.45
C GLN A 62 -8.30 -4.74 -2.24
N GLY A 63 -9.45 -5.00 -1.61
CA GLY A 63 -9.60 -5.99 -0.55
C GLY A 63 -8.67 -5.78 0.64
N GLN A 64 -7.85 -6.78 0.95
CA GLN A 64 -6.94 -6.77 2.11
C GLN A 64 -5.87 -5.66 2.02
N ALA A 65 -5.48 -5.25 0.80
CA ALA A 65 -4.55 -4.14 0.60
C ALA A 65 -5.13 -2.81 1.11
N GLU A 66 -6.43 -2.59 0.94
CA GLU A 66 -7.13 -1.38 1.39
C GLU A 66 -7.01 -1.21 2.91
N ALA A 67 -7.26 -2.28 3.66
CA ALA A 67 -7.18 -2.27 5.11
C ALA A 67 -5.76 -1.94 5.61
N MET A 68 -4.73 -2.48 4.93
CA MET A 68 -3.33 -2.23 5.28
C MET A 68 -2.90 -0.80 4.94
N VAL A 69 -3.27 -0.30 3.77
CA VAL A 69 -3.00 1.10 3.40
C VAL A 69 -3.67 2.07 4.37
N ARG A 70 -4.93 1.84 4.74
CA ARG A 70 -5.60 2.67 5.76
C ARG A 70 -4.88 2.63 7.11
N ARG A 71 -4.36 1.47 7.52
CA ARG A 71 -3.58 1.34 8.75
C ARG A 71 -2.28 2.12 8.67
N TYR A 72 -1.57 2.04 7.55
CA TYR A 72 -0.37 2.83 7.28
C TYR A 72 -0.67 4.33 7.35
N LEU A 73 -1.70 4.82 6.65
CA LEU A 73 -2.08 6.24 6.67
C LEU A 73 -2.45 6.74 8.06
N ARG A 74 -3.15 5.92 8.87
CA ARG A 74 -3.44 6.27 10.27
C ARG A 74 -2.17 6.37 11.10
N GLN A 75 -1.22 5.47 10.89
CA GLN A 75 0.04 5.44 11.61
C GLN A 75 0.94 6.63 11.21
N LYS A 76 0.99 6.95 9.92
CA LYS A 76 1.65 8.14 9.38
C LYS A 76 1.05 9.42 9.95
N LYS A 77 -0.29 9.56 9.96
CA LYS A 77 -0.97 10.70 10.61
C LYS A 77 -0.73 10.77 12.12
N ALA A 78 -0.60 9.64 12.81
CA ALA A 78 -0.27 9.61 14.23
C ALA A 78 1.19 10.00 14.48
N ALA A 79 2.12 9.59 13.61
CA ALA A 79 3.53 9.96 13.66
C ALA A 79 3.75 11.44 13.31
N GLU A 80 2.98 11.99 12.38
CA GLU A 80 2.96 13.43 12.06
C GLU A 80 2.12 14.25 13.07
N GLY A 81 1.36 13.58 13.94
CA GLY A 81 0.38 14.17 14.86
C GLY A 81 0.78 14.12 16.34
N ASP A 82 2.06 13.91 16.66
CA ASP A 82 2.60 14.27 17.98
C ASP A 82 2.70 15.80 18.09
N GLN A 83 1.55 16.44 18.22
CA GLN A 83 1.45 17.66 19.01
C GLN A 83 0.71 17.24 20.28
N PRO A 84 1.42 17.05 21.40
CA PRO A 84 0.78 16.69 22.66
C PRO A 84 -0.17 17.81 23.08
N CYS A 85 -1.38 17.44 23.49
CA CYS A 85 -2.15 18.24 24.43
C CYS A 85 -1.74 17.84 25.85
#